data_AF-A0AA40Y6I3-F1
#
_entry.id   AF-A0AA40Y6I3-F1
#
_cell.length_a   1.000
_cell.length_b   1.000
_cell.length_c   1.000
_cell.angle_alpha   90.00
_cell.angle_beta   90.00
_cell.angle_gamma   90.00
#
_symmetry.space_group_name_H-M   'P 1'
#
loop_
_entity.id
_entity.type
_entity.pdbx_description
1 polymer ?
#
loop_
_entity_poly.entity_id
_entity_poly.type
_entity_poly.pdbx_seq_one_letter_code
_entity_poly.pdbx_strand_id
1 'polypeptide(L)'
;MPHRVAAHPRPLAAYYFGNTAEGQAAFAQQTTSGALVINDVMTYASVEELPFGGGGASGMGAYHGVHGFRQFSHRKAAVVQTADGASNMRLRAPYADKVDALDAALGSALKR
;
A
#
# COMPACT_ATOMS: atom_id res chain seq x y z
N MET A 1 9.32 6.48 -26.54
CA MET A 1 10.35 5.91 -25.63
C MET A 1 9.74 5.29 -24.36
N PRO A 2 8.79 5.91 -23.63
CA PRO A 2 8.17 5.30 -22.44
C PRO A 2 7.49 3.95 -22.72
N HIS A 3 6.82 3.83 -23.88
CA HIS A 3 6.15 2.60 -24.32
C HIS A 3 7.08 1.39 -24.42
N ARG A 4 8.38 1.58 -24.71
CA ARG A 4 9.35 0.47 -24.77
C ARG A 4 9.65 -0.04 -23.37
N VAL A 5 9.84 0.86 -22.42
CA VAL A 5 10.09 0.48 -21.01
C VAL A 5 8.85 -0.22 -20.43
N ALA A 6 7.66 0.32 -20.68
CA ALA A 6 6.41 -0.25 -20.21
C ALA A 6 6.08 -1.63 -20.79
N ALA A 7 6.63 -1.98 -21.95
CA ALA A 7 6.45 -3.29 -22.58
C ALA A 7 7.33 -4.40 -21.96
N HIS A 8 8.27 -4.05 -21.08
CA HIS A 8 9.16 -5.01 -20.41
C HIS A 8 8.77 -5.23 -18.94
N PRO A 9 9.27 -6.31 -18.32
CA PRO A 9 9.12 -6.49 -16.88
C PRO A 9 9.63 -5.28 -16.09
N ARG A 10 8.93 -4.94 -15.01
CA ARG A 10 9.18 -3.74 -14.20
C ARG A 10 10.64 -3.68 -13.74
N PRO A 11 11.42 -2.65 -14.12
CA PRO A 11 12.81 -2.52 -13.71
C PRO A 11 12.93 -2.06 -12.25
N LEU A 12 14.13 -2.22 -11.68
CA LEU A 12 14.43 -1.72 -10.34
C LEU A 12 14.48 -0.19 -10.31
N ALA A 13 15.14 0.42 -11.29
CA ALA A 13 15.22 1.87 -11.45
C ALA A 13 15.00 2.26 -12.91
N ALA A 14 14.41 3.43 -13.12
CA ALA A 14 14.30 4.09 -14.41
C ALA A 14 14.97 5.47 -14.32
N TYR A 15 15.70 5.83 -15.37
CA TYR A 15 16.45 7.07 -15.45
C TYR A 15 15.93 7.88 -16.64
N TYR A 16 15.53 9.13 -16.38
CA TYR A 16 15.03 10.03 -17.43
C TYR A 16 15.88 11.29 -17.48
N PHE A 17 16.40 11.60 -18.66
CA PHE A 17 17.15 12.83 -18.92
C PHE A 17 16.30 13.76 -19.79
N GLY A 18 15.96 14.93 -19.25
CA GLY A 18 15.15 15.93 -19.93
C GLY A 18 14.76 17.07 -19.00
N ASN A 19 14.59 18.26 -19.58
CA ASN A 19 14.42 19.50 -18.82
C ASN A 19 12.99 20.06 -18.83
N THR A 20 12.07 19.43 -19.55
CA THR A 20 10.66 19.84 -19.59
C THR A 20 9.87 19.10 -18.51
N ALA A 21 9.05 19.84 -17.76
CA ALA A 21 8.20 19.26 -16.73
C ALA A 21 7.19 18.27 -17.36
N GLU A 22 6.70 18.58 -18.55
CA GLU A 22 5.78 17.73 -19.31
C GLU A 22 6.42 16.39 -19.67
N GLY A 23 7.69 16.41 -20.09
CA GLY A 23 8.42 15.19 -20.44
C GLY A 23 8.70 14.32 -19.22
N GLN A 24 9.13 14.92 -18.12
CA GLN A 24 9.37 14.23 -16.85
C GLN A 24 8.07 13.60 -16.32
N ALA A 25 6.97 14.36 -16.31
CA ALA A 25 5.67 13.87 -15.86
C ALA A 25 5.13 12.76 -16.76
N ALA A 26 5.24 12.91 -18.09
CA ALA A 26 4.81 11.88 -19.03
C ALA A 26 5.59 10.57 -18.83
N PHE A 27 6.91 10.63 -18.64
CA PHE A 27 7.71 9.43 -18.38
C PHE A 27 7.33 8.76 -17.06
N ALA A 28 7.15 9.56 -15.99
CA ALA A 28 6.75 9.06 -14.68
C ALA A 28 5.37 8.38 -14.70
N GLN A 29 4.40 8.94 -15.42
CA GLN A 29 3.03 8.39 -15.50
C GLN A 29 2.93 7.16 -16.41
N GLN A 30 3.79 7.05 -17.43
CA GLN A 30 3.72 6.00 -18.44
C GLN A 30 4.63 4.80 -18.14
N THR A 31 5.42 4.84 -17.06
CA THR A 31 6.32 3.75 -16.67
C THR A 31 6.11 3.36 -15.21
N THR A 32 6.52 2.15 -14.84
CA THR A 32 6.48 1.67 -13.46
C THR A 32 7.81 1.03 -13.13
N SER A 33 8.49 1.53 -12.10
CA SER A 33 9.79 1.08 -11.62
C SER A 33 9.85 1.15 -10.08
N GLY A 34 10.86 0.56 -9.48
CA GLY A 34 11.13 0.73 -8.04
C GLY A 34 11.53 2.17 -7.69
N ALA A 35 12.35 2.80 -8.54
CA ALA A 35 12.71 4.21 -8.44
C ALA A 35 12.69 4.91 -9.81
N LEU A 36 12.43 6.21 -9.80
CA LEU A 36 12.61 7.11 -10.94
C LEU A 36 13.59 8.21 -10.54
N VAL A 37 14.66 8.37 -11.30
CA VAL A 37 15.62 9.46 -11.11
C VAL A 37 15.65 10.31 -12.37
N ILE A 38 15.57 11.62 -12.19
CA ILE A 38 15.56 12.60 -13.27
C ILE A 38 16.92 13.30 -13.33
N ASN A 39 17.50 13.36 -14.52
CA ASN A 39 18.78 14.03 -14.80
C ASN A 39 19.97 13.53 -13.96
N ASP A 40 19.89 12.31 -13.45
CA ASP A 40 20.94 11.67 -12.67
C ASP A 40 20.75 10.14 -12.67
N VAL A 41 21.74 9.41 -12.18
CA VAL A 41 21.71 7.96 -11.99
C VAL A 41 22.13 7.61 -10.57
N MET A 42 21.64 6.48 -10.05
CA MET A 42 22.05 5.87 -8.77
C MET A 42 21.78 6.69 -7.49
N THR A 43 21.64 8.01 -7.53
CA THR A 43 21.55 8.86 -6.33
C THR A 43 20.44 8.48 -5.36
N TYR A 44 19.31 7.92 -5.84
CA TYR A 44 18.26 7.43 -4.94
C TYR A 44 18.75 6.32 -3.98
N ALA A 45 19.76 5.56 -4.36
CA ALA A 45 20.33 4.48 -3.55
C ALA A 45 21.20 4.98 -2.40
N SER A 46 21.64 6.25 -2.43
CA SER A 46 22.40 6.85 -1.32
C SER A 46 21.55 7.68 -0.37
N VAL A 47 20.26 7.92 -0.67
CA VAL A 47 19.35 8.68 0.18
C VAL A 47 18.61 7.71 1.11
N GLU A 48 19.00 7.69 2.38
CA GLU A 48 18.49 6.72 3.37
C GLU A 48 17.01 6.92 3.73
N GLU A 49 16.46 8.12 3.51
CA GLU A 49 15.05 8.43 3.71
C GLU A 49 14.15 7.83 2.61
N LEU A 50 14.71 7.51 1.44
CA LEU A 50 13.96 6.92 0.33
C LEU A 50 13.94 5.39 0.45
N PRO A 51 12.78 4.75 0.17
CA PRO A 51 12.72 3.30 0.13
C PRO A 51 13.53 2.76 -1.05
N PHE A 52 14.49 1.88 -0.78
CA PHE A 52 15.18 1.12 -1.81
C PHE A 52 14.53 -0.25 -1.96
N GLY A 53 13.92 -0.51 -3.12
CA GLY A 53 13.22 -1.75 -3.39
C GLY A 53 12.64 -1.82 -4.79
N GLY A 54 12.25 -3.01 -5.21
CA GLY A 54 11.65 -3.30 -6.51
C GLY A 54 10.20 -3.75 -6.41
N GLY A 55 9.57 -3.99 -7.56
CA GLY A 55 8.21 -4.49 -7.64
C GLY A 55 8.01 -5.34 -8.90
N GLY A 56 7.44 -6.53 -8.76
CA GLY A 56 7.30 -7.47 -9.87
C GLY A 56 8.62 -8.19 -10.14
N ALA A 57 9.10 -8.18 -11.40
CA ALA A 57 10.32 -8.90 -11.77
C ALA A 57 11.60 -8.35 -11.11
N SER A 58 11.61 -7.08 -10.69
CA SER A 58 12.73 -6.46 -9.99
C SER A 58 12.77 -6.73 -8.48
N GLY A 59 11.77 -7.43 -7.93
CA GLY A 59 11.72 -7.81 -6.52
C GLY A 59 10.42 -7.44 -5.81
N MET A 60 10.47 -7.49 -4.48
CA MET A 60 9.36 -7.14 -3.59
C MET A 60 9.88 -6.51 -2.29
N GLY A 61 9.06 -5.68 -1.66
CA GLY A 61 9.44 -4.96 -0.45
C GLY A 61 10.48 -3.87 -0.70
N ALA A 62 10.85 -3.16 0.36
CA ALA A 62 11.88 -2.13 0.33
C ALA A 62 12.56 -2.00 1.69
N TYR A 63 13.79 -1.48 1.69
CA TYR A 63 14.54 -1.13 2.89
C TYR A 63 15.11 0.30 2.80
N HIS A 64 16.13 0.61 3.60
CA HIS A 64 16.66 1.93 4.01
C HIS A 64 15.90 2.60 5.15
N GLY A 65 16.68 3.15 6.10
CA GLY A 65 16.19 3.89 7.26
C GLY A 65 14.96 3.26 7.93
N VAL A 66 13.90 4.07 8.04
CA VAL A 66 12.62 3.65 8.63
C VAL A 66 11.91 2.54 7.84
N HIS A 67 12.12 2.45 6.52
CA HIS A 67 11.53 1.41 5.68
C HIS A 67 12.15 0.06 5.99
N GLY A 68 13.48 0.00 6.14
CA GLY A 68 14.21 -1.19 6.59
C GLY A 68 13.77 -1.64 7.99
N PHE A 69 13.70 -0.69 8.94
CA PHE A 69 13.18 -0.99 10.28
C PHE A 69 11.77 -1.61 10.23
N ARG A 70 10.86 -1.01 9.44
CA ARG A 70 9.49 -1.55 9.26
C ARG A 70 9.50 -2.93 8.60
N GLN A 71 10.38 -3.18 7.64
CA GLN A 71 10.46 -4.45 6.91
C GLN A 71 10.91 -5.60 7.80
N PHE A 72 11.83 -5.35 8.73
CA PHE A 72 12.37 -6.36 9.65
C PHE A 72 11.71 -6.36 11.03
N SER A 73 10.64 -5.58 11.22
CA SER A 73 9.89 -5.52 12.48
C SER A 73 8.50 -6.14 12.32
N HIS A 74 8.07 -6.91 13.31
CA HIS A 74 6.67 -7.30 13.43
C HIS A 74 5.84 -6.16 14.04
N ARG A 75 4.96 -5.54 13.23
CA ARG A 75 4.02 -4.50 13.68
C ARG A 75 2.87 -5.13 14.47
N LYS A 76 3.15 -5.51 15.72
CA LYS A 76 2.17 -6.15 16.61
C LYS A 76 0.98 -5.23 16.87
N ALA A 77 -0.21 -5.68 16.46
CA ALA A 77 -1.46 -5.06 16.86
C ALA A 77 -1.72 -5.31 18.35
N ALA A 78 -2.12 -4.27 19.08
CA ALA A 78 -2.54 -4.36 20.47
C ALA A 78 -3.81 -3.54 20.67
N VAL A 79 -4.79 -4.12 21.36
CA VAL A 79 -6.06 -3.48 21.70
C VAL A 79 -6.25 -3.63 23.20
N VAL A 80 -6.47 -2.50 23.88
CA VAL A 80 -6.85 -2.47 25.30
C VAL A 80 -8.32 -2.13 25.37
N GLN A 81 -9.11 -3.04 25.94
CA GLN A 81 -10.54 -2.86 26.11
C GLN A 81 -10.82 -2.16 27.45
N THR A 82 -11.89 -1.38 27.50
CA THR A 82 -12.41 -0.83 28.76
C THR A 82 -12.78 -1.96 29.72
N ALA A 83 -12.69 -1.70 31.03
CA ALA A 83 -12.94 -2.71 32.05
C ALA A 83 -14.36 -3.31 31.98
N ASP A 84 -15.34 -2.50 31.57
CA ASP A 84 -16.73 -2.92 31.36
C ASP A 84 -16.94 -3.79 30.11
N GLY A 85 -15.92 -3.91 29.24
CA GLY A 85 -15.97 -4.73 28.04
C GLY A 85 -16.97 -4.26 26.98
N ALA A 86 -17.43 -3.01 27.05
CA ALA A 86 -18.59 -2.52 26.29
C ALA A 86 -18.40 -2.58 24.76
N SER A 87 -17.18 -2.36 24.27
CA SER A 87 -16.91 -2.16 22.83
C SER A 87 -17.29 -3.34 21.93
N ASN A 88 -17.25 -4.58 22.44
CA ASN A 88 -17.67 -5.76 21.67
C ASN A 88 -18.86 -6.51 22.29
N MET A 89 -19.56 -5.96 23.29
CA MET A 89 -20.71 -6.64 23.93
C MET A 89 -21.80 -7.05 22.93
N ARG A 90 -22.06 -6.20 21.91
CA ARG A 90 -23.02 -6.51 20.85
C ARG A 90 -22.63 -7.74 20.01
N LEU A 91 -21.36 -8.13 20.00
CA LEU A 91 -20.85 -9.32 19.31
C LEU A 91 -20.78 -10.57 20.21
N ARG A 92 -21.07 -10.45 21.51
CA ARG A 92 -21.02 -11.58 22.46
C ARG A 92 -22.34 -12.33 22.52
N ALA A 93 -22.31 -13.59 22.90
CA ALA A 93 -23.51 -14.37 23.21
C ALA A 93 -24.28 -13.77 24.42
N PRO A 94 -25.58 -14.05 24.57
CA PRO A 94 -26.45 -14.85 23.69
C PRO A 94 -26.83 -14.09 22.40
N TYR A 95 -27.07 -14.85 21.33
CA TYR A 95 -27.33 -14.31 19.99
C TYR A 95 -28.80 -14.33 19.58
N ALA A 96 -29.67 -15.03 20.32
CA ALA A 96 -31.07 -15.25 19.95
C ALA A 96 -31.81 -13.94 19.63
N ASP A 97 -31.85 -13.02 20.59
CA ASP A 97 -32.51 -11.71 20.43
C ASP A 97 -31.93 -10.88 19.26
N LYS A 98 -30.66 -11.11 18.91
CA LYS A 98 -29.97 -10.40 17.83
C LYS A 98 -30.31 -10.98 16.46
N VAL A 99 -30.50 -12.29 16.39
CA VAL A 99 -30.98 -12.98 15.19
C VAL A 99 -32.43 -12.58 14.93
N ASP A 100 -33.29 -12.60 15.97
CA ASP A 100 -34.69 -12.18 15.84
C ASP A 100 -34.82 -10.72 15.37
N ALA A 101 -33.99 -9.82 15.92
CA ALA A 101 -33.94 -8.43 15.49
C ALA A 101 -33.46 -8.26 14.04
N LEU A 102 -32.51 -9.09 13.59
CA LEU A 102 -32.02 -9.09 12.22
C LEU A 102 -33.08 -9.61 11.24
N ASP A 103 -33.78 -10.69 11.60
CA ASP A 103 -34.85 -11.27 10.79
C ASP A 103 -36.05 -10.32 10.65
N ALA A 104 -36.42 -9.63 11.74
CA ALA A 104 -37.43 -8.58 11.70
C ALA A 104 -37.02 -7.42 10.78
N ALA A 105 -35.75 -6.98 10.86
CA ALA A 105 -35.23 -5.91 10.03
C ALA A 105 -35.18 -6.29 8.54
N LEU A 106 -34.63 -7.46 8.19
CA LEU A 106 -34.54 -7.96 6.81
C LEU A 106 -35.91 -8.32 6.22
N GLY A 107 -36.79 -8.93 7.02
CA GLY A 107 -38.16 -9.25 6.62
C GLY A 107 -39.02 -8.01 6.36
N SER A 108 -38.73 -6.89 7.03
CA SER A 108 -39.36 -5.59 6.75
C SER A 108 -38.82 -4.90 5.47
N ALA A 109 -37.58 -5.23 5.07
CA ALA A 109 -36.94 -4.69 3.89
C ALA A 109 -37.32 -5.43 2.60
N LEU A 110 -37.59 -6.74 2.67
CA LEU A 110 -38.03 -7.57 1.54
C LEU A 110 -39.54 -7.46 1.23
N LYS A 111 -40.32 -6.83 2.12
CA LYS A 111 -41.77 -6.57 1.94
C LYS A 111 -42.08 -5.20 1.31
N ARG A 112 -41.09 -4.54 0.70
CA ARG A 112 -41.27 -3.33 -0.11
C ARG A 112 -41.09 -3.63 -1.58
#